data_AF-A0A5C8HVB5-F1
#
_entry.id   AF-A0A5C8HVB5-F1
#
_cell.length_a   1.000
_cell.length_b   1.000
_cell.length_c   1.000
_cell.angle_alpha   90.00
_cell.angle_beta   90.00
_cell.angle_gamma   90.00
#
_symmetry.space_group_name_H-M   'P 1'
#
loop_
_entity.id
_entity.type
_entity.pdbx_description
1 polymer ?
#
loop_
_entity_poly.entity_id
_entity_poly.type
_entity_poly.pdbx_seq_one_letter_code
_entity_poly.pdbx_strand_id
1 'polypeptide(L)'
;MSEHEQHPTAEARPASDRETPDWRRLEVAKGRFGQMISDGIAQALAENTEIDDGTARCIAHVLGRAYGRESHLADFGRTGEGHYLSLRDEYLDLYSSEQADPVTKELIDWLGTYLVQRENTGTGRRFMNEHLPPKLGQLLVRTSIPIGSERFIVHMPADWHSGQEDELIELLATLQLPEDPALQAFLSLPDVSAGTDNIMESFHEAFAGTYASEEDALRALSPLEDWETSLADWCIDNGVDYEALEWNYAPLMARLRDVYDIVELKEALHAFIK
;
A
#
# COMPACT_ATOMS: atom_id res chain seq x y z
N MET A 1 67.62 14.19 -32.81
CA MET A 1 66.19 14.51 -32.99
C MET A 1 65.41 13.22 -32.82
N SER A 2 64.80 13.05 -31.65
CA SER A 2 63.82 12.00 -31.38
C SER A 2 62.81 12.60 -30.40
N GLU A 3 61.71 13.13 -30.93
CA GLU A 3 60.55 13.55 -30.13
C GLU A 3 59.71 12.30 -29.87
N HIS A 4 59.54 11.94 -28.60
CA HIS A 4 58.53 10.99 -28.17
C HIS A 4 57.25 11.78 -27.88
N GLU A 5 56.24 11.61 -28.74
CA GLU A 5 54.87 12.03 -28.46
C GLU A 5 54.34 11.23 -27.27
N GLN A 6 54.13 11.91 -26.14
CA GLN A 6 53.42 11.38 -24.99
C GLN A 6 51.92 11.42 -25.31
N HIS A 7 51.28 10.26 -25.41
CA HIS A 7 49.83 10.16 -25.40
C HIS A 7 49.28 10.75 -24.09
N PRO A 8 48.28 11.64 -24.13
CA PRO A 8 47.67 12.16 -22.91
C PRO A 8 46.92 11.03 -22.20
N THR A 9 47.38 10.70 -21.01
CA THR A 9 46.70 9.83 -20.05
C THR A 9 45.32 10.39 -19.79
N ALA A 10 44.27 9.64 -20.15
CA ALA A 10 42.89 10.01 -19.81
C ALA A 10 42.80 10.18 -18.30
N GLU A 11 42.52 11.41 -17.84
CA GLU A 11 42.30 11.70 -16.43
C GLU A 11 41.20 10.78 -15.90
N ALA A 12 41.55 10.00 -14.87
CA ALA A 12 40.60 9.21 -14.13
C ALA A 12 39.59 10.19 -13.51
N ARG A 13 38.38 10.22 -14.07
CA ARG A 13 37.29 11.03 -13.52
C ARG A 13 37.06 10.62 -12.07
N PRO A 14 36.83 11.60 -11.17
CA PRO A 14 36.46 11.28 -9.80
C PRO A 14 35.24 10.37 -9.82
N ALA A 15 35.25 9.34 -8.96
CA ALA A 15 34.09 8.50 -8.75
C ALA A 15 32.91 9.41 -8.39
N SER A 16 31.77 9.24 -9.08
CA SER A 16 30.53 9.90 -8.69
C SER A 16 30.23 9.57 -7.24
N ASP A 17 29.87 10.57 -6.44
CA ASP A 17 29.35 10.33 -5.10
C ASP A 17 28.23 9.29 -5.19
N ARG A 18 28.35 8.24 -4.40
CA ARG A 18 27.50 7.04 -4.46
C ARG A 18 26.04 7.34 -4.13
N GLU A 19 25.78 8.51 -3.55
CA GLU A 19 24.45 9.01 -3.19
C GLU A 19 23.72 9.66 -4.37
N THR A 20 24.42 10.04 -5.46
CA THR A 20 23.79 10.69 -6.62
C THR A 20 23.60 9.69 -7.77
N PRO A 21 22.36 9.48 -8.26
CA PRO A 21 22.08 8.59 -9.38
C PRO A 21 22.84 8.97 -10.66
N ASP A 22 23.54 8.01 -11.28
CA ASP A 22 24.11 8.17 -12.63
C ASP A 22 23.05 7.82 -13.69
N TRP A 23 22.22 8.81 -14.03
CA TRP A 23 21.15 8.69 -15.03
C TRP A 23 21.64 8.20 -16.40
N ARG A 24 22.88 8.55 -16.78
CA ARG A 24 23.43 8.11 -18.08
C ARG A 24 23.60 6.59 -18.12
N ARG A 25 24.00 5.96 -17.02
CA ARG A 25 24.13 4.50 -16.95
C ARG A 25 22.77 3.80 -17.03
N LEU A 26 21.76 4.38 -16.37
CA LEU A 26 20.38 3.91 -16.43
C LEU A 26 19.88 3.97 -17.88
N GLU A 27 20.02 5.11 -18.56
CA GLU A 27 19.56 5.27 -19.95
C GLU A 27 20.20 4.26 -20.92
N VAL A 28 21.50 4.02 -20.80
CA VAL A 28 22.20 3.02 -21.62
C VAL A 28 21.63 1.61 -21.37
N ALA A 29 21.33 1.27 -20.11
CA ALA A 29 20.73 0.00 -19.77
C ALA A 29 19.28 -0.11 -20.26
N LYS A 30 18.50 0.97 -20.13
CA LYS A 30 17.14 1.06 -20.64
C LYS A 30 17.09 0.80 -22.15
N GLY A 31 18.00 1.39 -22.92
CA GLY A 31 18.11 1.11 -24.36
C GLY A 31 18.46 -0.34 -24.71
N ARG A 32 19.24 -1.03 -23.85
CA ARG A 32 19.64 -2.42 -24.09
C ARG A 32 18.58 -3.45 -23.71
N PHE A 33 17.85 -3.20 -22.62
CA PHE A 33 16.88 -4.15 -22.03
C PHE A 33 15.42 -3.76 -22.27
N GLY A 34 15.17 -2.57 -22.83
CA GLY A 34 13.83 -1.99 -22.95
C GLY A 34 12.84 -2.87 -23.71
N GLN A 35 13.26 -3.56 -24.79
CA GLN A 35 12.36 -4.45 -25.52
C GLN A 35 11.90 -5.63 -24.65
N MET A 36 12.83 -6.28 -23.96
CA MET A 36 12.53 -7.42 -23.08
C MET A 36 11.57 -7.03 -21.95
N ILE A 37 11.78 -5.84 -21.37
CA ILE A 37 10.92 -5.29 -20.32
C ILE A 37 9.53 -4.95 -20.89
N SER A 38 9.49 -4.28 -22.04
CA SER A 38 8.24 -3.92 -22.71
C SER A 38 7.40 -5.15 -23.08
N ASP A 39 8.02 -6.22 -23.55
CA ASP A 39 7.33 -7.47 -23.89
C ASP A 39 6.72 -8.13 -22.64
N GLY A 40 7.46 -8.16 -21.52
CA GLY A 40 6.96 -8.67 -20.24
C GLY A 40 5.79 -7.86 -19.67
N ILE A 41 5.87 -6.52 -19.72
CA ILE A 41 4.77 -5.63 -19.30
C ILE A 41 3.55 -5.83 -20.21
N ALA A 42 3.74 -5.90 -21.53
CA ALA A 42 2.64 -6.12 -22.46
C ALA A 42 1.93 -7.46 -22.22
N GLN A 43 2.69 -8.51 -21.89
CA GLN A 43 2.12 -9.80 -21.50
C GLN A 43 1.31 -9.70 -20.20
N ALA A 44 1.85 -9.07 -19.16
CA ALA A 44 1.16 -8.87 -17.89
C ALA A 44 -0.18 -8.12 -18.06
N LEU A 45 -0.18 -7.08 -18.89
CA LEU A 45 -1.39 -6.34 -19.25
C LEU A 45 -2.40 -7.21 -20.00
N ALA A 46 -1.96 -8.01 -20.97
CA ALA A 46 -2.84 -8.88 -21.75
C ALA A 46 -3.50 -9.98 -20.88
N GLU A 47 -2.78 -10.48 -19.88
CA GLU A 47 -3.24 -11.52 -18.97
C GLU A 47 -3.96 -10.97 -17.73
N ASN A 48 -3.98 -9.64 -17.54
CA ASN A 48 -4.44 -8.97 -16.31
C ASN A 48 -3.73 -9.50 -15.05
N THR A 49 -2.43 -9.77 -15.14
CA THR A 49 -1.59 -10.26 -14.04
C THR A 49 -0.50 -9.25 -13.70
N GLU A 50 0.28 -9.50 -12.66
CA GLU A 50 1.56 -8.80 -12.48
C GLU A 50 2.64 -9.31 -13.43
N ILE A 51 3.73 -8.53 -13.52
CA ILE A 51 4.95 -8.95 -14.20
C ILE A 51 5.56 -10.17 -13.52
N ASP A 52 6.24 -11.01 -14.31
CA ASP A 52 6.95 -12.17 -13.79
C ASP A 52 8.30 -11.80 -13.14
N ASP A 53 8.90 -12.77 -12.43
CA ASP A 53 10.18 -12.56 -11.74
C ASP A 53 11.31 -12.16 -12.70
N GLY A 54 11.30 -12.69 -13.93
CA GLY A 54 12.29 -12.36 -14.96
C GLY A 54 12.22 -10.89 -15.36
N THR A 55 11.01 -10.39 -15.61
CA THR A 55 10.75 -8.98 -15.96
C THR A 55 11.09 -8.08 -14.78
N ALA A 56 10.66 -8.42 -13.56
CA ALA A 56 10.97 -7.65 -12.36
C ALA A 56 12.48 -7.53 -12.12
N ARG A 57 13.23 -8.63 -12.26
CA ARG A 57 14.70 -8.62 -12.16
C ARG A 57 15.35 -7.82 -13.27
N CYS A 58 14.81 -7.85 -14.48
CA CYS A 58 15.31 -7.04 -15.59
C CYS A 58 15.13 -5.54 -15.32
N ILE A 59 13.96 -5.14 -14.82
CA ILE A 59 13.68 -3.76 -14.39
C ILE A 59 14.64 -3.33 -13.29
N ALA A 60 14.75 -4.11 -12.21
CA ALA A 60 15.67 -3.82 -11.11
C ALA A 60 17.14 -3.72 -11.58
N HIS A 61 17.55 -4.58 -12.52
CA HIS A 61 18.88 -4.50 -13.13
C HIS A 61 19.12 -3.16 -13.84
N VAL A 62 18.13 -2.66 -14.59
CA VAL A 62 18.22 -1.37 -15.30
C VAL A 62 18.29 -0.22 -14.30
N LEU A 63 17.39 -0.19 -13.32
CA LEU A 63 17.34 0.86 -12.30
C LEU A 63 18.63 0.89 -11.45
N GLY A 64 19.10 -0.27 -11.00
CA GLY A 64 20.34 -0.40 -10.22
C GLY A 64 21.61 0.04 -10.96
N ARG A 65 21.56 0.25 -12.28
CA ARG A 65 22.71 0.84 -13.00
C ARG A 65 22.98 2.29 -12.62
N ALA A 66 21.98 3.01 -12.11
CA ALA A 66 22.15 4.37 -11.61
C ALA A 66 23.10 4.41 -10.39
N TYR A 67 23.03 3.42 -9.50
CA TYR A 67 23.81 3.36 -8.25
C TYR A 67 25.04 2.44 -8.35
N GLY A 68 25.08 1.55 -9.34
CA GLY A 68 26.20 0.64 -9.58
C GLY A 68 25.99 -0.76 -9.01
N ARG A 69 27.03 -1.60 -9.10
CA ARG A 69 26.92 -3.07 -8.89
C ARG A 69 26.62 -3.49 -7.45
N GLU A 70 26.93 -2.63 -6.50
CA GLU A 70 26.77 -2.87 -5.06
C GLU A 70 25.39 -2.44 -4.54
N SER A 71 24.58 -1.77 -5.38
CA SER A 71 23.20 -1.39 -5.01
C SER A 71 22.30 -2.61 -4.81
N HIS A 72 21.31 -2.45 -3.93
CA HIS A 72 20.31 -3.46 -3.65
C HIS A 72 19.51 -3.80 -4.92
N LEU A 73 19.14 -2.82 -5.74
CA LEU A 73 18.48 -3.02 -7.02
C LEU A 73 19.33 -3.84 -8.00
N ALA A 74 20.64 -3.55 -8.07
CA ALA A 74 21.54 -4.32 -8.94
C ALA A 74 21.80 -5.73 -8.42
N ASP A 75 21.77 -5.95 -7.10
CA ASP A 75 21.88 -7.27 -6.51
C ASP A 75 20.61 -8.09 -6.77
N PHE A 76 19.43 -7.53 -6.50
CA PHE A 76 18.15 -8.16 -6.82
C PHE A 76 18.02 -8.48 -8.30
N GLY A 77 18.41 -7.57 -9.21
CA GLY A 77 18.42 -7.86 -10.64
C GLY A 77 19.30 -9.06 -11.02
N ARG A 78 20.37 -9.34 -10.25
CA ARG A 78 21.25 -10.49 -10.47
C ARG A 78 20.75 -11.77 -9.81
N THR A 79 20.32 -11.71 -8.56
CA THR A 79 20.05 -12.89 -7.71
C THR A 79 18.56 -13.21 -7.62
N GLY A 80 17.70 -12.20 -7.73
CA GLY A 80 16.28 -12.26 -7.37
C GLY A 80 16.06 -12.17 -5.85
N GLU A 81 17.10 -11.91 -5.06
CA GLU A 81 17.07 -11.80 -3.61
C GLU A 81 17.28 -10.35 -3.17
N GLY A 82 16.60 -9.94 -2.09
CA GLY A 82 16.67 -8.60 -1.54
C GLY A 82 15.55 -8.35 -0.54
N HIS A 83 15.76 -7.42 0.38
CA HIS A 83 14.72 -6.97 1.31
C HIS A 83 13.93 -5.81 0.69
N TYR A 84 12.59 -5.86 0.77
CA TYR A 84 11.74 -4.82 0.18
C TYR A 84 12.11 -3.41 0.59
N LEU A 85 12.33 -3.13 1.87
CA LEU A 85 12.66 -1.78 2.35
C LEU A 85 13.94 -1.22 1.70
N SER A 86 14.98 -2.04 1.58
CA SER A 86 16.24 -1.62 0.95
C SER A 86 16.10 -1.38 -0.56
N LEU A 87 15.27 -2.17 -1.24
CA LEU A 87 14.96 -1.96 -2.66
C LEU A 87 14.09 -0.72 -2.87
N ARG A 88 13.12 -0.51 -1.95
CA ARG A 88 12.18 0.60 -1.93
C ARG A 88 12.88 1.94 -1.82
N ASP A 89 13.74 2.10 -0.84
CA ASP A 89 14.46 3.36 -0.66
C ASP A 89 15.27 3.72 -1.93
N GLU A 90 15.99 2.75 -2.52
CA GLU A 90 16.76 3.01 -3.75
C GLU A 90 15.89 3.35 -4.97
N TYR A 91 14.76 2.68 -5.19
CA TYR A 91 13.92 3.03 -6.34
C TYR A 91 13.13 4.33 -6.10
N LEU A 92 12.82 4.68 -4.84
CA LEU A 92 12.11 5.92 -4.53
C LEU A 92 12.98 7.16 -4.65
N ASP A 93 14.28 7.02 -4.36
CA ASP A 93 15.26 8.07 -4.66
C ASP A 93 15.27 8.41 -6.16
N LEU A 94 15.13 7.41 -7.03
CA LEU A 94 14.94 7.63 -8.47
C LEU A 94 13.56 8.22 -8.76
N TYR A 95 12.50 7.69 -8.17
CA TYR A 95 11.10 8.07 -8.44
C TYR A 95 10.81 9.54 -8.15
N SER A 96 11.36 10.03 -7.03
CA SER A 96 11.20 11.40 -6.54
C SER A 96 12.09 12.42 -7.25
N SER A 97 13.07 11.97 -8.04
CA SER A 97 13.99 12.86 -8.75
C SER A 97 13.30 13.61 -9.89
N GLU A 98 13.59 14.90 -10.03
CA GLU A 98 13.15 15.71 -11.17
C GLU A 98 13.69 15.20 -12.52
N GLN A 99 14.78 14.43 -12.50
CA GLN A 99 15.40 13.85 -13.70
C GLN A 99 14.69 12.56 -14.16
N ALA A 100 13.79 12.00 -13.36
CA ALA A 100 13.07 10.77 -13.68
C ALA A 100 12.04 10.99 -14.79
N ASP A 101 12.29 10.39 -15.95
CA ASP A 101 11.35 10.42 -17.06
C ASP A 101 10.13 9.51 -16.81
N PRO A 102 9.01 9.71 -17.55
CA PRO A 102 7.80 8.93 -17.34
C PRO A 102 7.99 7.41 -17.48
N VAL A 103 8.89 6.98 -18.38
CA VAL A 103 9.19 5.56 -18.58
C VAL A 103 9.86 4.99 -17.34
N THR A 104 10.84 5.69 -16.76
CA THR A 104 11.51 5.26 -15.54
C THR A 104 10.52 5.17 -14.38
N LYS A 105 9.62 6.14 -14.26
CA LYS A 105 8.54 6.10 -13.25
C LYS A 105 7.61 4.91 -13.45
N GLU A 106 7.24 4.60 -14.69
CA GLU A 106 6.43 3.42 -15.01
C GLU A 106 7.17 2.12 -14.66
N LEU A 107 8.47 2.02 -14.94
CA LEU A 107 9.27 0.86 -14.54
C LEU A 107 9.27 0.68 -13.01
N ILE A 108 9.37 1.78 -12.26
CA ILE A 108 9.32 1.77 -10.80
C ILE A 108 7.93 1.38 -10.31
N ASP A 109 6.85 1.88 -10.93
CA ASP A 109 5.47 1.49 -10.60
C ASP A 109 5.29 -0.04 -10.70
N TRP A 110 5.77 -0.64 -11.80
CA TRP A 110 5.70 -2.09 -12.01
C TRP A 110 6.56 -2.87 -11.02
N LEU A 111 7.81 -2.44 -10.79
CA LEU A 111 8.71 -3.13 -9.86
C LEU A 111 8.21 -3.05 -8.42
N GLY A 112 7.81 -1.87 -7.96
CA GLY A 112 7.32 -1.66 -6.60
C GLY A 112 6.06 -2.48 -6.32
N THR A 113 5.14 -2.51 -7.27
CA THR A 113 3.92 -3.33 -7.17
C THR A 113 4.23 -4.83 -7.10
N TYR A 114 5.15 -5.31 -7.95
CA TYR A 114 5.61 -6.70 -7.89
C TYR A 114 6.22 -7.06 -6.53
N LEU A 115 7.09 -6.20 -5.98
CA LEU A 115 7.77 -6.46 -4.71
C LEU A 115 6.80 -6.52 -3.53
N VAL A 116 5.81 -5.62 -3.51
CA VAL A 116 4.78 -5.59 -2.47
C VAL A 116 3.88 -6.83 -2.53
N GLN A 117 3.52 -7.28 -3.74
CA GLN A 117 2.76 -8.53 -3.90
C GLN A 117 3.59 -9.75 -3.46
N ARG A 118 4.88 -9.79 -3.84
CA ARG A 118 5.78 -10.89 -3.52
C ARG A 118 5.96 -11.08 -2.01
N GLU A 119 6.03 -10.00 -1.24
CA GLU A 119 6.15 -10.08 0.23
C GLU A 119 4.80 -10.24 0.94
N ASN A 120 3.68 -10.23 0.20
CA ASN A 120 2.32 -10.27 0.73
C ASN A 120 2.07 -9.17 1.78
N THR A 121 2.68 -8.01 1.55
CA THR A 121 2.59 -6.82 2.41
C THR A 121 1.56 -5.83 1.90
N GLY A 122 1.14 -5.90 0.64
CA GLY A 122 0.14 -4.99 0.08
C GLY A 122 -1.29 -5.38 0.40
N THR A 123 -2.19 -4.40 0.29
CA THR A 123 -3.65 -4.63 0.31
C THR A 123 -4.18 -5.18 -1.03
N GLY A 124 -3.26 -5.37 -1.99
CA GLY A 124 -3.46 -5.98 -3.30
C GLY A 124 -3.99 -5.00 -4.34
N ARG A 125 -4.31 -5.51 -5.53
CA ARG A 125 -4.91 -4.72 -6.61
C ARG A 125 -6.31 -4.21 -6.31
N ARG A 126 -6.92 -4.54 -5.15
CA ARG A 126 -8.22 -3.97 -4.74
C ARG A 126 -8.17 -2.44 -4.61
N PHE A 127 -6.99 -1.89 -4.28
CA PHE A 127 -6.73 -0.44 -4.22
C PHE A 127 -6.42 0.18 -5.58
N MET A 128 -6.20 -0.65 -6.60
CA MET A 128 -5.94 -0.24 -7.96
C MET A 128 -7.16 -0.56 -8.83
N ASN A 129 -7.33 0.15 -9.93
CA ASN A 129 -8.19 -0.37 -10.98
C ASN A 129 -7.45 -1.56 -11.62
N GLU A 130 -7.94 -2.80 -11.43
CA GLU A 130 -7.26 -4.04 -11.84
C GLU A 130 -6.88 -4.08 -13.34
N HIS A 131 -7.50 -3.24 -14.16
CA HIS A 131 -7.28 -3.15 -15.60
C HIS A 131 -6.35 -2.01 -16.04
N LEU A 132 -5.92 -1.15 -15.12
CA LEU A 132 -4.99 -0.06 -15.42
C LEU A 132 -3.56 -0.47 -15.07
N PRO A 133 -2.57 0.13 -15.75
CA PRO A 133 -1.18 0.02 -15.31
C PRO A 133 -1.06 0.42 -13.83
N PRO A 134 -0.24 -0.28 -13.04
CA PRO A 134 -0.10 0.01 -11.63
C PRO A 134 0.44 1.43 -11.43
N LYS A 135 0.07 2.02 -10.29
CA LYS A 135 0.59 3.31 -9.82
C LYS A 135 1.00 3.16 -8.37
N LEU A 136 2.28 3.37 -8.09
CA LEU A 136 2.83 3.08 -6.77
C LEU A 136 2.14 3.88 -5.66
N GLY A 137 1.83 5.15 -5.90
CA GLY A 137 1.11 6.00 -4.94
C GLY A 137 -0.36 5.61 -4.71
N GLN A 138 -0.90 4.66 -5.47
CA GLN A 138 -2.22 4.06 -5.23
C GLN A 138 -2.15 2.73 -4.49
N LEU A 139 -0.93 2.24 -4.20
CA LEU A 139 -0.73 1.01 -3.47
C LEU A 139 -0.54 1.30 -1.99
N LEU A 140 -1.24 0.56 -1.14
CA LEU A 140 -1.02 0.60 0.29
C LEU A 140 -0.25 -0.63 0.77
N VAL A 141 0.74 -0.39 1.61
CA VAL A 141 1.64 -1.37 2.21
C VAL A 141 1.33 -1.47 3.68
N ARG A 142 0.98 -2.68 4.12
CA ARG A 142 0.78 -3.03 5.52
C ARG A 142 2.11 -2.97 6.24
N THR A 143 2.23 -1.98 7.12
CA THR A 143 3.43 -1.72 7.92
C THR A 143 3.10 -1.88 9.39
N SER A 144 3.98 -2.54 10.13
CA SER A 144 3.91 -2.59 11.60
C SER A 144 4.78 -1.49 12.17
N ILE A 145 4.18 -0.45 12.72
CA ILE A 145 4.89 0.70 13.29
C ILE A 145 4.96 0.59 14.83
N PRO A 146 6.11 0.89 15.45
CA PRO A 146 6.21 0.96 16.90
C PRO A 146 5.74 2.34 17.41
N ILE A 147 4.84 2.36 18.39
CA ILE A 147 4.47 3.58 19.12
C ILE A 147 4.58 3.27 20.62
N GLY A 148 5.54 3.89 21.28
CA GLY A 148 5.89 3.55 22.66
C GLY A 148 6.35 2.09 22.79
N SER A 149 5.66 1.30 23.61
CA SER A 149 5.93 -0.14 23.78
C SER A 149 5.07 -1.06 22.92
N GLU A 150 4.11 -0.51 22.17
CA GLU A 150 3.15 -1.28 21.38
C GLU A 150 3.46 -1.18 19.88
N ARG A 151 2.96 -2.14 19.11
CA ARG A 151 3.07 -2.13 17.65
C ARG A 151 1.68 -2.11 17.03
N PHE A 152 1.47 -1.19 16.11
CA PHE A 152 0.20 -1.00 15.41
C PHE A 152 0.37 -1.37 13.95
N ILE A 153 -0.68 -1.95 13.37
CA ILE A 153 -0.73 -2.23 11.93
C ILE A 153 -1.41 -1.04 11.27
N VAL A 154 -0.70 -0.42 10.34
CA VAL A 154 -1.19 0.67 9.51
C VAL A 154 -0.90 0.38 8.04
N HIS A 155 -1.57 1.09 7.15
CA HIS A 155 -1.36 0.96 5.71
C HIS A 155 -0.78 2.25 5.15
N MET A 156 0.46 2.20 4.66
CA MET A 156 1.21 3.36 4.17
C MET A 156 1.26 3.37 2.64
N PRO A 157 1.25 4.54 1.98
CA PRO A 157 1.50 4.60 0.54
C PRO A 157 2.85 3.98 0.17
N ALA A 158 2.88 3.20 -0.90
CA ALA A 158 4.10 2.49 -1.32
C ALA A 158 5.17 3.42 -1.91
N ASP A 159 4.80 4.66 -2.24
CA ASP A 159 5.69 5.71 -2.71
C ASP A 159 6.35 6.52 -1.56
N TRP A 160 6.04 6.20 -0.31
CA TRP A 160 6.70 6.83 0.83
C TRP A 160 8.10 6.24 1.06
N HIS A 161 9.09 7.06 1.41
CA HIS A 161 10.43 6.61 1.80
C HIS A 161 10.48 6.28 3.31
N SER A 162 11.55 5.60 3.77
CA SER A 162 11.72 5.25 5.19
C SER A 162 11.65 6.44 6.16
N GLY A 163 12.23 7.60 5.83
CA GLY A 163 12.14 8.80 6.69
C GLY A 163 10.74 9.37 6.97
N GLN A 164 9.72 9.06 6.15
CA GLN A 164 8.33 9.48 6.40
C GLN A 164 7.66 8.58 7.45
N GLU A 165 8.23 7.40 7.73
CA GLU A 165 7.77 6.52 8.80
C GLU A 165 7.98 7.17 10.18
N ASP A 166 9.12 7.85 10.38
CA ASP A 166 9.43 8.52 11.64
C ASP A 166 8.45 9.68 11.92
N GLU A 167 8.16 10.51 10.91
CA GLU A 167 7.18 11.60 11.01
C GLU A 167 5.77 11.06 11.33
N LEU A 168 5.39 9.94 10.70
CA LEU A 168 4.12 9.27 10.98
C LEU A 168 4.04 8.73 12.42
N ILE A 169 5.12 8.14 12.93
CA ILE A 169 5.19 7.65 14.31
C ILE A 169 4.97 8.81 15.30
N GLU A 170 5.61 9.96 15.08
CA GLU A 170 5.41 11.15 15.93
C GLU A 170 3.98 11.69 15.85
N LEU A 171 3.39 11.73 14.65
CA LEU A 171 2.00 12.15 14.44
C LEU A 171 1.03 11.23 15.19
N LEU A 172 1.15 9.91 15.02
CA LEU A 172 0.25 8.94 15.64
C LEU A 172 0.42 8.87 17.16
N ALA A 173 1.62 9.11 17.68
CA ALA A 173 1.84 9.31 19.11
C ALA A 173 1.12 10.57 19.62
N THR A 174 1.16 11.67 18.86
CA THR A 174 0.45 12.92 19.19
C THR A 174 -1.06 12.75 19.18
N LEU A 175 -1.59 11.93 18.27
CA LEU A 175 -3.00 11.57 18.20
C LEU A 175 -3.45 10.58 19.29
N GLN A 176 -2.56 10.18 20.21
CA GLN A 176 -2.88 9.23 21.29
C GLN A 176 -3.44 7.92 20.74
N LEU A 177 -2.85 7.42 19.64
CA LEU A 177 -3.28 6.16 19.02
C LEU A 177 -3.39 5.01 20.04
N PRO A 178 -2.45 4.79 20.99
CA PRO A 178 -2.56 3.70 21.96
C PRO A 178 -3.82 3.75 22.83
N GLU A 179 -4.29 4.96 23.14
CA GLU A 179 -5.47 5.22 23.97
C GLU A 179 -6.80 5.16 23.20
N ASP A 180 -6.79 5.21 21.86
CA ASP A 180 -7.99 5.26 21.01
C ASP A 180 -8.21 3.96 20.20
N PRO A 181 -9.08 3.04 20.67
CA PRO A 181 -9.36 1.79 19.96
C PRO A 181 -10.08 2.00 18.62
N ALA A 182 -10.92 3.04 18.50
CA ALA A 182 -11.65 3.30 17.26
C ALA A 182 -10.68 3.78 16.18
N LEU A 183 -9.75 4.66 16.53
CA LEU A 183 -8.69 5.09 15.61
C LEU A 183 -7.74 3.92 15.24
N GLN A 184 -7.41 3.05 16.20
CA GLN A 184 -6.65 1.82 15.92
C GLN A 184 -7.37 0.93 14.90
N ALA A 185 -8.67 0.71 15.09
CA ALA A 185 -9.48 -0.08 14.18
C ALA A 185 -9.55 0.55 12.79
N PHE A 186 -9.76 1.86 12.70
CA PHE A 186 -9.79 2.61 11.45
C PHE A 186 -8.50 2.46 10.64
N LEU A 187 -7.34 2.71 11.25
CA LEU A 187 -6.04 2.62 10.57
C LEU A 187 -5.64 1.19 10.19
N SER A 188 -6.27 0.18 10.81
CA SER A 188 -6.07 -1.23 10.47
C SER A 188 -6.83 -1.66 9.22
N LEU A 189 -7.77 -0.84 8.72
CA LEU A 189 -8.52 -1.15 7.52
C LEU A 189 -7.61 -1.14 6.28
N PRO A 190 -7.77 -2.10 5.36
CA PRO A 190 -6.88 -2.26 4.20
C PRO A 190 -7.01 -1.14 3.16
N ASP A 191 -8.01 -0.29 3.30
CA ASP A 191 -8.34 0.82 2.42
C ASP A 191 -8.01 2.20 2.97
N VAL A 192 -7.65 2.25 4.24
CA VAL A 192 -7.31 3.49 4.92
C VAL A 192 -5.83 3.75 4.81
N SER A 193 -5.47 4.83 4.10
CA SER A 193 -4.10 5.31 4.07
C SER A 193 -3.76 6.09 5.35
N ALA A 194 -2.72 5.66 6.05
CA ALA A 194 -2.09 6.41 7.13
C ALA A 194 -1.32 7.64 6.62
N GLY A 195 -1.14 7.77 5.30
CA GLY A 195 -0.48 8.89 4.66
C GLY A 195 -1.40 10.03 4.21
N THR A 196 -2.67 9.99 4.59
CA THR A 196 -3.63 11.06 4.27
C THR A 196 -3.27 12.35 5.00
N ASP A 197 -3.39 13.50 4.33
CA ASP A 197 -3.07 14.82 4.88
C ASP A 197 -3.77 15.12 6.21
N ASN A 198 -4.98 14.58 6.42
CA ASN A 198 -5.75 14.75 7.63
C ASN A 198 -6.44 13.45 8.08
N ILE A 199 -5.68 12.59 8.74
CA ILE A 199 -6.16 11.30 9.30
C ILE A 199 -7.41 11.47 10.15
N MET A 200 -7.47 12.51 10.99
CA MET A 200 -8.59 12.71 11.92
C MET A 200 -9.86 13.16 11.21
N GLU A 201 -9.76 13.94 10.14
CA GLU A 201 -10.92 14.30 9.32
C GLU A 201 -11.48 13.06 8.62
N SER A 202 -10.62 12.27 7.95
CA SER A 202 -11.04 11.01 7.33
C SER A 202 -11.65 10.04 8.35
N PHE A 203 -11.08 9.95 9.55
CA PHE A 203 -11.63 9.15 10.63
C PHE A 203 -13.03 9.63 11.02
N HIS A 204 -13.23 10.93 11.28
CA HIS A 204 -14.53 11.45 11.68
C HIS A 204 -15.60 11.36 10.59
N GLU A 205 -15.21 11.47 9.31
CA GLU A 205 -16.13 11.31 8.19
C GLU A 205 -16.60 9.87 8.02
N ALA A 206 -15.70 8.90 8.24
CA ALA A 206 -16.02 7.48 8.11
C ALA A 206 -16.66 6.90 9.38
N PHE A 207 -16.32 7.38 10.57
CA PHE A 207 -16.71 6.76 11.83
C PHE A 207 -18.22 6.83 12.08
N ALA A 208 -18.86 5.67 12.11
CA ALA A 208 -20.30 5.53 12.32
C ALA A 208 -20.66 5.26 13.80
N GLY A 209 -19.76 4.61 14.55
CA GLY A 209 -19.95 4.37 15.98
C GLY A 209 -19.16 3.19 16.55
N THR A 210 -19.26 3.03 17.87
CA THR A 210 -18.72 1.90 18.62
C THR A 210 -19.86 1.19 19.35
N TYR A 211 -19.91 -0.13 19.23
CA TYR A 211 -21.00 -0.98 19.73
C TYR A 211 -20.44 -2.14 20.56
N ALA A 212 -21.17 -2.57 21.59
CA ALA A 212 -20.76 -3.69 22.43
C ALA A 212 -21.04 -5.06 21.78
N SER A 213 -22.01 -5.12 20.87
CA SER A 213 -22.44 -6.36 20.21
C SER A 213 -22.92 -6.12 18.77
N GLU A 214 -23.00 -7.21 17.99
CA GLU A 214 -23.56 -7.16 16.62
C GLU A 214 -25.03 -6.71 16.62
N GLU A 215 -25.78 -7.06 17.67
CA GLU A 215 -27.18 -6.64 17.81
C GLU A 215 -27.29 -5.12 18.03
N ASP A 216 -26.46 -4.54 18.89
CA ASP A 216 -26.42 -3.09 19.12
C ASP A 216 -26.05 -2.35 17.84
N ALA A 217 -25.10 -2.88 17.07
CA ALA A 217 -24.71 -2.32 15.78
C ALA A 217 -25.86 -2.37 14.76
N LEU A 218 -26.59 -3.50 14.68
CA LEU A 218 -27.75 -3.61 13.78
C LEU A 218 -28.88 -2.65 14.17
N ARG A 219 -29.19 -2.53 15.46
CA ARG A 219 -30.22 -1.61 15.95
C ARG A 219 -29.88 -0.16 15.63
N ALA A 220 -28.61 0.22 15.75
CA ALA A 220 -28.17 1.60 15.52
C ALA A 220 -27.96 1.97 14.05
N LEU A 221 -27.46 1.04 13.22
CA LEU A 221 -27.02 1.32 11.84
C LEU A 221 -28.02 0.87 10.78
N SER A 222 -29.11 0.22 11.17
CA SER A 222 -30.13 -0.27 10.25
C SER A 222 -31.52 0.07 10.77
N PRO A 223 -32.56 0.06 9.91
CA PRO A 223 -33.95 0.32 10.33
C PRO A 223 -34.56 -0.86 11.11
N LEU A 224 -33.75 -1.65 11.81
CA LEU A 224 -34.18 -2.85 12.53
C LEU A 224 -35.24 -2.51 13.58
N GLU A 225 -35.09 -1.42 14.33
CA GLU A 225 -36.09 -0.99 15.32
C GLU A 225 -37.46 -0.69 14.69
N ASP A 226 -37.48 -0.08 13.49
CA ASP A 226 -38.72 0.18 12.75
C ASP A 226 -39.36 -1.14 12.28
N TRP A 227 -38.55 -2.10 11.86
CA TRP A 227 -39.02 -3.42 11.44
C TRP A 227 -39.54 -4.25 12.62
N GLU A 228 -38.87 -4.20 13.77
CA GLU A 228 -39.33 -4.83 15.01
C GLU A 228 -40.67 -4.26 15.47
N THR A 229 -40.82 -2.93 15.43
CA THR A 229 -42.08 -2.27 15.74
C THR A 229 -43.19 -2.70 14.77
N SER A 230 -42.90 -2.70 13.46
CA SER A 230 -43.86 -3.11 12.43
C SER A 230 -44.27 -4.59 12.55
N LEU A 231 -43.34 -5.45 12.93
CA LEU A 231 -43.59 -6.88 13.15
C LEU A 231 -44.43 -7.11 14.42
N ALA A 232 -44.17 -6.36 15.48
CA ALA A 232 -44.95 -6.42 16.71
C ALA A 232 -46.42 -6.04 16.46
N ASP A 233 -46.68 -4.95 15.72
CA ASP A 233 -48.03 -4.55 15.32
C ASP A 233 -48.73 -5.65 14.52
N TRP A 234 -48.03 -6.25 13.55
CA TRP A 234 -48.57 -7.38 12.79
C TRP A 234 -48.89 -8.59 13.66
N CYS A 235 -48.04 -8.91 14.65
CA CYS A 235 -48.29 -10.02 15.59
C CYS A 235 -49.56 -9.79 16.40
N ILE A 236 -49.75 -8.57 16.92
CA ILE A 236 -50.95 -8.17 17.66
C ILE A 236 -52.21 -8.35 16.80
N ASP A 237 -52.17 -7.84 15.57
CA ASP A 237 -53.30 -7.90 14.64
C ASP A 237 -53.69 -9.33 14.24
N ASN A 238 -52.74 -10.26 14.29
CA ASN A 238 -52.93 -11.65 13.88
C ASN A 238 -52.99 -12.65 15.05
N GLY A 239 -52.94 -12.16 16.30
CA GLY A 239 -52.99 -12.99 17.50
C GLY A 239 -51.80 -13.94 17.64
N VAL A 240 -50.64 -13.55 17.09
CA VAL A 240 -49.37 -14.28 17.22
C VAL A 240 -48.59 -13.71 18.40
N ASP A 241 -48.01 -14.57 19.22
CA ASP A 241 -47.10 -14.15 20.29
C ASP A 241 -45.77 -13.70 19.67
N TYR A 242 -45.34 -12.47 19.97
CA TYR A 242 -44.07 -11.93 19.47
C TYR A 242 -42.87 -12.74 19.98
N GLU A 243 -42.96 -13.30 21.20
CA GLU A 243 -41.91 -14.14 21.78
C GLU A 243 -41.76 -15.49 21.07
N ALA A 244 -42.72 -15.87 20.22
CA ALA A 244 -42.61 -17.07 19.39
C ALA A 244 -41.80 -16.86 18.10
N LEU A 245 -41.35 -15.62 17.84
CA LEU A 245 -40.54 -15.26 16.67
C LEU A 245 -39.07 -15.04 17.07
N GLU A 246 -38.16 -15.57 16.26
CA GLU A 246 -36.72 -15.35 16.43
C GLU A 246 -36.18 -14.58 15.22
N TRP A 247 -35.46 -13.49 15.48
CA TRP A 247 -34.76 -12.73 14.46
C TRP A 247 -33.49 -13.46 14.03
N ASN A 248 -33.36 -13.69 12.72
CA ASN A 248 -32.12 -14.19 12.16
C ASN A 248 -31.18 -13.02 11.83
N TYR A 249 -30.31 -12.67 12.76
CA TYR A 249 -29.40 -11.53 12.63
C TYR A 249 -28.22 -11.77 11.66
N ALA A 250 -27.83 -13.02 11.43
CA ALA A 250 -26.70 -13.36 10.55
C ALA A 250 -26.79 -12.79 9.11
N PRO A 251 -27.91 -12.94 8.36
CA PRO A 251 -28.05 -12.33 7.04
C PRO A 251 -28.14 -10.80 7.08
N LEU A 252 -28.66 -10.22 8.19
CA LEU A 252 -28.72 -8.77 8.36
C LEU A 252 -27.31 -8.20 8.58
N MET A 253 -26.49 -8.86 9.40
CA MET A 253 -25.08 -8.49 9.58
C MET A 253 -24.28 -8.62 8.29
N ALA A 254 -24.53 -9.65 7.48
CA ALA A 254 -23.89 -9.79 6.18
C ALA A 254 -24.20 -8.59 5.27
N ARG A 255 -25.45 -8.11 5.25
CA ARG A 255 -25.84 -6.90 4.50
C ARG A 255 -25.25 -5.63 5.10
N LEU A 256 -25.19 -5.52 6.42
CA LEU A 256 -24.58 -4.37 7.07
C LEU A 256 -23.09 -4.26 6.70
N ARG A 257 -22.37 -5.38 6.66
CA ARG A 257 -20.97 -5.47 6.21
C ARG A 257 -20.76 -5.16 4.72
N ASP A 258 -21.81 -5.11 3.91
CA ASP A 258 -21.70 -4.62 2.52
C ASP A 258 -21.52 -3.09 2.50
N VAL A 259 -22.16 -2.39 3.44
CA VAL A 259 -22.21 -0.91 3.51
C VAL A 259 -21.16 -0.34 4.46
N TYR A 260 -20.88 -1.05 5.56
CA TYR A 260 -19.95 -0.63 6.59
C TYR A 260 -18.78 -1.60 6.71
N ASP A 261 -17.59 -1.09 7.02
CA ASP A 261 -16.52 -1.90 7.58
C ASP A 261 -16.69 -2.01 9.09
N ILE A 262 -16.74 -3.24 9.59
CA ILE A 262 -16.94 -3.55 10.99
C ILE A 262 -15.72 -4.28 11.51
N VAL A 263 -15.02 -3.66 12.44
CA VAL A 263 -13.79 -4.18 13.05
C VAL A 263 -14.03 -4.48 14.52
N GLU A 264 -13.78 -5.72 14.94
CA GLU A 264 -13.80 -6.11 16.34
C GLU A 264 -12.43 -5.84 16.98
N LEU A 265 -12.38 -4.95 17.97
CA LEU A 265 -11.16 -4.62 18.68
C LEU A 265 -11.47 -4.31 20.16
N LYS A 266 -10.64 -4.84 21.07
CA LYS A 266 -10.78 -4.64 22.53
C LYS A 266 -12.22 -4.87 23.05
N GLU A 267 -12.85 -5.97 22.60
CA GLU A 267 -14.21 -6.39 22.99
C GLU A 267 -15.35 -5.45 22.54
N ALA A 268 -15.09 -4.57 21.56
CA ALA A 268 -16.09 -3.72 20.94
C ALA A 268 -16.05 -3.83 19.41
N LEU A 269 -17.18 -3.52 18.77
CA LEU A 269 -17.31 -3.39 17.33
C LEU A 269 -17.21 -1.91 16.95
N HIS A 270 -16.27 -1.57 16.09
CA HIS A 270 -16.14 -0.24 15.50
C HIS A 270 -16.63 -0.28 14.07
N ALA A 271 -17.58 0.60 13.73
CA ALA A 271 -18.17 0.67 12.40
C ALA A 271 -17.72 1.91 11.65
N PHE A 272 -17.36 1.73 10.38
CA PHE A 272 -16.92 2.76 9.46
C PHE A 272 -17.71 2.70 8.16
N ILE A 273 -18.10 3.85 7.62
CA ILE A 273 -18.75 3.97 6.32
C ILE A 273 -17.69 3.74 5.24
N LYS A 274 -18.04 2.92 4.23
CA LYS A 274 -17.21 2.67 3.04
C LYS A 274 -17.29 3.79 2.01
#